data_AF-A0AAJ0HAJ4-F1
#
_entry.id   AF-A0AAJ0HAJ4-F1
#
_cell.length_a   1.000
_cell.length_b   1.000
_cell.length_c   1.000
_cell.angle_alpha   90.00
_cell.angle_beta   90.00
_cell.angle_gamma   90.00
#
_symmetry.space_group_name_H-M   'P 1'
#
loop_
_entity.id
_entity.type
_entity.pdbx_description
1 polymer ?
#
loop_
_entity_poly.entity_id
_entity_poly.type
_entity_poly.pdbx_seq_one_letter_code
_entity_poly.pdbx_strand_id
1 'polypeptide(L)'
;MEILPPTQEIPPSAWSEARSWLEAFGYVAPNVELTARDIASAPKPAQAFGNMPIIGEYDEATRKLFVGERCGNRDVDAPVAGPPGPPTRTDCRDIIRASFYAWSAVAPFTFTEDASGGPVDILIRWG
;
A
#
# COMPACT_ATOMS: atom_id res chain seq x y z
N MET A 1 -6.79 12.86 -34.46
CA MET A 1 -5.68 13.49 -33.69
C MET A 1 -6.35 14.12 -32.49
N GLU A 2 -6.52 13.34 -31.44
CA GLU A 2 -7.23 13.77 -30.23
C GLU A 2 -6.25 14.57 -29.38
N ILE A 3 -6.56 15.83 -29.15
CA ILE A 3 -5.71 16.74 -28.39
C ILE A 3 -5.89 16.33 -26.92
N LEU A 4 -4.84 15.78 -26.31
CA LEU A 4 -4.81 15.53 -24.87
C LEU A 4 -5.10 16.87 -24.15
N PRO A 5 -6.05 16.91 -23.21
CA PRO A 5 -6.36 18.15 -22.49
C PRO A 5 -5.12 18.66 -21.75
N PRO A 6 -4.98 19.98 -21.58
CA PRO A 6 -3.83 20.57 -20.91
C PRO A 6 -3.69 19.99 -19.51
N THR A 7 -2.46 19.63 -19.16
CA THR A 7 -2.03 19.15 -17.84
C THR A 7 -2.64 20.05 -16.78
N GLN A 8 -3.69 19.58 -16.09
CA GLN A 8 -4.31 20.36 -15.03
C GLN A 8 -3.30 20.47 -13.90
N GLU A 9 -2.80 21.69 -13.65
CA GLU A 9 -1.98 21.99 -12.50
C GLU A 9 -2.69 21.49 -11.24
N ILE A 10 -1.98 20.65 -10.47
CA ILE A 10 -2.52 19.98 -9.29
C ILE A 10 -2.91 21.07 -8.28
N PRO A 11 -4.19 21.21 -7.89
CA PRO A 11 -4.56 22.14 -6.84
C PRO A 11 -3.82 21.75 -5.55
N PRO A 12 -3.34 22.69 -4.73
CA PRO A 12 -2.55 22.40 -3.52
C PRO A 12 -3.20 21.37 -2.57
N SER A 13 -4.53 21.27 -2.58
CA SER A 13 -5.30 20.29 -1.81
C SER A 13 -5.19 18.84 -2.32
N ALA A 14 -4.96 18.62 -3.62
CA ALA A 14 -4.73 17.30 -4.19
C ALA A 14 -3.33 16.77 -3.84
N TRP A 15 -2.36 17.68 -3.63
CA TRP A 15 -1.02 17.30 -3.18
C TRP A 15 -0.99 16.81 -1.73
N SER A 16 -1.80 17.37 -0.82
CA SER A 16 -1.83 16.88 0.57
C SER A 16 -2.28 15.42 0.68
N GLU A 17 -3.27 15.02 -0.13
CA GLU A 17 -3.74 13.63 -0.18
C GLU A 17 -2.66 12.70 -0.77
N ALA A 18 -2.06 13.11 -1.89
CA ALA A 18 -0.97 12.37 -2.52
C ALA A 18 0.22 12.20 -1.56
N ARG A 19 0.59 13.25 -0.83
CA ARG A 19 1.69 13.22 0.13
C ARG A 19 1.43 12.23 1.26
N SER A 20 0.26 12.28 1.91
CA SER A 20 -0.06 11.36 3.00
C SER A 20 0.04 9.89 2.56
N TRP A 21 -0.44 9.60 1.34
CA TRP A 21 -0.32 8.27 0.76
C TRP A 21 1.14 7.87 0.48
N LEU A 22 1.90 8.75 -0.15
CA LEU A 22 3.31 8.51 -0.49
C LEU A 22 4.16 8.29 0.77
N GLU A 23 3.87 9.00 1.86
CA GLU A 23 4.50 8.77 3.17
C GLU A 23 4.08 7.41 3.75
N ALA A 24 2.79 7.08 3.73
CA ALA A 24 2.27 5.84 4.27
C ALA A 24 2.84 4.59 3.60
N PHE A 25 3.08 4.63 2.28
CA PHE A 25 3.63 3.51 1.51
C PHE A 25 5.13 3.61 1.24
N GLY A 26 5.74 4.71 1.67
CA GLY A 26 7.17 4.83 1.83
C GLY A 26 7.96 5.53 0.74
N TYR A 27 7.26 6.07 -0.25
CA TYR A 27 7.83 6.80 -1.37
C TYR A 27 8.36 8.19 -0.97
N VAL A 28 7.93 8.71 0.17
CA VAL A 28 8.35 10.00 0.72
C VAL A 28 8.65 9.84 2.21
N ALA A 29 9.70 10.51 2.69
CA ALA A 29 10.02 10.54 4.11
C ALA A 29 9.01 11.40 4.88
N PRO A 30 8.45 10.90 6.01
CA PRO A 30 7.51 11.68 6.79
C PRO A 30 8.20 12.89 7.43
N ASN A 31 7.47 14.00 7.57
CA ASN A 31 7.94 15.23 8.22
C ASN A 31 9.17 15.91 7.59
N VAL A 32 9.50 15.58 6.34
CA VAL A 32 10.55 16.26 5.58
C VAL A 32 9.93 17.32 4.68
N GLU A 33 10.51 18.52 4.69
CA GLU A 33 10.16 19.57 3.74
C GLU A 33 10.63 19.15 2.34
N LEU A 34 9.70 19.10 1.40
CA LEU A 34 9.97 18.63 0.04
C LEU A 34 10.20 19.83 -0.86
N THR A 35 11.26 19.77 -1.67
CA THR A 35 11.47 20.74 -2.73
C THR A 35 10.44 20.53 -3.86
N ALA A 36 10.25 21.54 -4.71
CA ALA A 36 9.41 21.38 -5.92
C ALA A 36 9.86 20.22 -6.81
N ARG A 37 11.17 19.91 -6.81
CA ARG A 37 11.73 18.75 -7.52
C ARG A 37 11.31 17.43 -6.88
N ASP A 38 11.29 17.36 -5.56
CA ASP A 38 10.87 16.16 -4.83
C ASP A 38 9.38 15.91 -5.05
N ILE A 39 8.55 16.96 -4.99
CA ILE A 39 7.12 16.90 -5.30
C ILE A 39 6.87 16.34 -6.70
N ALA A 40 7.56 16.88 -7.71
CA ALA A 40 7.39 16.47 -9.11
C ALA A 40 7.94 15.06 -9.43
N SER A 41 8.74 14.47 -8.54
CA SER A 41 9.34 13.15 -8.75
C SER A 41 8.75 12.06 -7.86
N ALA A 42 8.10 12.43 -6.75
CA ALA A 42 7.58 11.50 -5.76
C ALA A 42 6.54 10.49 -6.28
N PRO A 43 5.64 10.81 -7.24
CA PRO A 43 4.68 9.82 -7.75
C PRO A 43 5.32 8.75 -8.65
N LYS A 44 6.50 8.99 -9.23
CA LYS A 44 7.09 8.13 -10.27
C LYS A 44 7.36 6.70 -9.80
N PRO A 45 7.93 6.45 -8.61
CA PRO A 45 8.15 5.09 -8.13
C PRO A 45 6.83 4.37 -7.82
N ALA A 46 5.80 5.09 -7.36
CA ALA A 46 4.47 4.53 -7.12
C ALA A 46 3.76 4.14 -8.43
N GLN A 47 3.86 4.99 -9.46
CA GLN A 47 3.37 4.69 -10.80
C GLN A 47 4.07 3.46 -11.39
N ALA A 48 5.39 3.35 -11.21
CA ALA A 48 6.16 2.18 -11.66
C ALA A 48 5.70 0.90 -10.93
N PHE A 49 5.49 0.97 -9.61
CA PHE A 49 4.99 -0.16 -8.82
C PHE A 49 3.58 -0.59 -9.26
N GLY A 50 2.69 0.38 -9.50
CA GLY A 50 1.35 0.15 -10.03
C GLY A 50 1.29 -0.22 -11.52
N ASN A 51 2.45 -0.42 -12.17
CA ASN A 51 2.56 -0.72 -13.59
C ASN A 51 1.82 0.29 -14.50
N MET A 52 1.89 1.57 -14.14
CA MET A 52 1.29 2.68 -14.89
C MET A 52 2.34 3.47 -15.67
N PRO A 53 1.94 4.31 -16.65
CA PRO A 53 2.84 5.28 -17.25
C PRO A 53 3.52 6.17 -16.20
N ILE A 54 4.86 6.25 -16.27
CA ILE A 54 5.69 6.98 -15.29
C ILE A 54 5.80 8.44 -15.72
N ILE A 55 4.73 9.20 -15.51
CA ILE A 55 4.63 10.61 -15.91
C ILE A 55 5.05 11.57 -14.78
N GLY A 56 4.96 11.14 -13.52
CA GLY A 56 5.28 11.95 -12.34
C GLY A 56 4.19 12.94 -11.91
N GLU A 57 3.05 12.92 -12.58
CA GLU A 57 1.88 13.75 -12.28
C GLU A 57 0.89 12.99 -11.41
N TYR A 58 0.16 13.70 -10.54
CA TYR A 58 -0.97 13.17 -9.80
C TYR A 58 -2.26 13.33 -10.60
N ASP A 59 -2.32 12.65 -11.75
CA ASP A 59 -3.48 12.64 -12.63
C ASP A 59 -4.58 11.70 -12.12
N GLU A 60 -5.71 11.64 -12.83
CA GLU A 60 -6.84 10.80 -12.42
C GLU A 60 -6.47 9.30 -12.35
N ALA A 61 -5.57 8.83 -13.20
CA ALA A 61 -5.09 7.45 -13.15
C ALA A 61 -4.27 7.20 -11.87
N THR A 62 -3.37 8.13 -11.52
CA THR A 62 -2.54 8.05 -10.31
C THR A 62 -3.38 8.21 -9.06
N ARG A 63 -4.39 9.08 -9.09
CA ARG A 63 -5.37 9.22 -8.00
C ARG A 63 -6.14 7.93 -7.76
N LYS A 64 -6.59 7.24 -8.82
CA LYS A 64 -7.25 5.92 -8.69
C LYS A 64 -6.34 4.87 -8.08
N LEU A 65 -5.05 4.87 -8.43
CA LEU A 65 -4.06 4.01 -7.79
C LEU A 65 -3.94 4.30 -6.28
N PHE A 66 -3.98 5.57 -5.88
CA PHE A 66 -3.77 5.96 -4.49
C PHE A 66 -5.03 5.74 -3.62
N VAL A 67 -6.21 5.91 -4.18
CA VAL A 67 -7.50 5.75 -3.47
C VAL A 67 -8.03 4.31 -3.50
N GLY A 68 -7.47 3.45 -4.37
CA GLY A 68 -7.90 2.05 -4.48
C GLY A 68 -7.66 1.23 -3.21
N GLU A 69 -8.50 0.21 -2.99
CA GLU A 69 -8.29 -0.77 -1.91
C GLU A 69 -6.97 -1.52 -2.11
N ARG A 70 -6.14 -1.56 -1.07
CA ARG A 70 -4.81 -2.18 -1.13
C ARG A 70 -4.38 -2.72 0.23
N CYS A 71 -3.32 -3.54 0.24
CA CYS A 71 -2.69 -3.95 1.49
C CYS A 71 -2.07 -2.73 2.20
N GLY A 72 -2.10 -2.75 3.54
CA GLY A 72 -1.50 -1.70 4.38
C GLY A 72 0.02 -1.81 4.54
N ASN A 73 0.66 -2.77 3.88
CA ASN A 73 2.11 -2.88 3.86
C ASN A 73 2.69 -1.79 2.95
N ARG A 74 3.85 -1.26 3.34
CA ARG A 74 4.63 -0.35 2.52
C ARG A 74 5.12 -1.05 1.26
N ASP A 75 5.24 -0.28 0.17
CA ASP A 75 5.76 -0.78 -1.11
C ASP A 75 7.28 -0.76 -1.14
N VAL A 76 7.87 0.20 -0.44
CA VAL A 76 9.32 0.35 -0.30
C VAL A 76 9.71 0.36 1.17
N ASP A 77 10.78 -0.37 1.47
CA ASP A 77 11.32 -0.54 2.82
C ASP A 77 11.74 0.82 3.40
N ALA A 78 10.89 1.40 4.24
CA ALA A 78 11.37 2.14 5.39
C ALA A 78 10.48 1.81 6.59
N PRO A 79 10.95 2.04 7.83
CA PRO A 79 10.22 1.62 9.01
C PRO A 79 9.05 2.55 9.29
N VAL A 80 7.86 2.02 9.61
CA VAL A 80 6.87 2.47 10.62
C VAL A 80 5.47 1.84 10.38
N ALA A 81 4.77 1.67 11.51
CA ALA A 81 3.58 0.86 11.84
C ALA A 81 2.28 1.08 11.02
N GLY A 82 1.52 -0.01 10.87
CA GLY A 82 0.21 -0.04 10.19
C GLY A 82 -1.00 0.26 11.09
N PRO A 83 -2.18 0.55 10.49
CA PRO A 83 -3.44 0.79 11.19
C PRO A 83 -4.29 -0.49 11.39
N PRO A 84 -5.29 -0.47 12.30
CA PRO A 84 -6.30 -1.53 12.46
C PRO A 84 -7.63 -1.27 11.68
N GLY A 85 -8.54 -2.22 11.37
CA GLY A 85 -9.07 -3.37 12.14
C GLY A 85 -9.94 -4.42 11.37
N PRO A 86 -10.60 -5.40 12.06
CA PRO A 86 -11.13 -6.67 11.51
C PRO A 86 -12.52 -6.73 10.85
N PRO A 87 -12.72 -7.70 9.91
CA PRO A 87 -13.98 -8.40 9.67
C PRO A 87 -14.25 -9.57 10.67
N THR A 88 -15.43 -10.20 10.62
CA THR A 88 -15.96 -11.13 11.65
C THR A 88 -15.24 -12.49 11.79
N ARG A 89 -15.34 -13.13 12.97
CA ARG A 89 -14.39 -14.13 13.51
C ARG A 89 -14.39 -15.55 12.89
N THR A 90 -15.52 -16.06 12.39
CA THR A 90 -15.60 -17.47 11.91
C THR A 90 -15.11 -17.60 10.47
N ASP A 91 -15.51 -16.70 9.57
CA ASP A 91 -15.02 -16.67 8.19
C ASP A 91 -13.51 -16.41 8.14
N CYS A 92 -13.00 -15.59 9.07
CA CYS A 92 -11.58 -15.30 9.17
C CYS A 92 -10.73 -16.56 9.37
N ARG A 93 -11.16 -17.53 10.18
CA ARG A 93 -10.36 -18.71 10.48
C ARG A 93 -10.16 -19.60 9.25
N ASP A 94 -11.23 -19.79 8.47
CA ASP A 94 -11.19 -20.62 7.27
C ASP A 94 -10.42 -19.94 6.13
N ILE A 95 -10.60 -18.61 5.97
CA ILE A 95 -9.83 -17.81 5.02
C ILE A 95 -8.33 -17.83 5.34
N ILE A 96 -7.96 -17.71 6.62
CA ILE A 96 -6.57 -17.79 7.07
C ILE A 96 -5.96 -19.15 6.73
N ARG A 97 -6.68 -20.25 7.02
CA ARG A 97 -6.20 -21.60 6.71
C ARG A 97 -6.01 -21.80 5.21
N ALA A 98 -6.98 -21.38 4.40
CA ALA A 98 -6.88 -21.41 2.95
C ALA A 98 -5.65 -20.63 2.44
N SER A 99 -5.35 -19.50 3.07
CA SER A 99 -4.18 -18.68 2.72
C SER A 99 -2.86 -19.37 3.03
N PHE A 100 -2.73 -20.05 4.17
CA PHE A 100 -1.55 -20.86 4.49
C PHE A 100 -1.39 -22.06 3.55
N TYR A 101 -2.49 -22.70 3.15
CA TYR A 101 -2.44 -23.80 2.18
C TYR A 101 -1.91 -23.37 0.81
N ALA A 102 -2.21 -22.15 0.36
CA ALA A 102 -1.68 -21.63 -0.90
C ALA A 102 -0.13 -21.61 -0.91
N TRP A 103 0.49 -21.26 0.23
CA TRP A 103 1.95 -21.26 0.36
C TRP A 103 2.53 -22.67 0.53
N SER A 104 1.89 -23.53 1.32
CA SER A 104 2.31 -24.94 1.46
C SER A 104 2.22 -25.73 0.15
N ALA A 105 1.37 -25.30 -0.79
CA ALA A 105 1.24 -25.95 -2.09
C ALA A 105 2.45 -25.73 -3.01
N VAL A 106 3.22 -24.66 -2.80
CA VAL A 106 4.32 -24.24 -3.69
C VAL A 106 5.69 -24.20 -2.99
N ALA A 107 5.73 -24.43 -1.68
CA ALA A 107 6.94 -24.41 -0.88
C ALA A 107 6.87 -25.44 0.27
N PRO A 108 8.00 -25.96 0.77
CA PRO A 108 8.04 -26.99 1.81
C PRO A 108 7.77 -26.43 3.22
N PHE A 109 6.73 -25.60 3.36
CA PHE A 109 6.28 -25.04 4.63
C PHE A 109 5.09 -25.83 5.16
N THR A 110 5.11 -26.11 6.46
CA THR A 110 4.00 -26.68 7.21
C THR A 110 3.57 -25.68 8.27
N PHE A 111 2.26 -25.42 8.37
CA PHE A 111 1.69 -24.52 9.35
C PHE A 111 0.81 -25.30 10.32
N THR A 112 0.96 -25.01 11.62
CA THR A 112 0.16 -25.59 12.70
C THR A 112 -0.47 -24.47 13.50
N GLU A 113 -1.79 -24.51 13.65
CA GLU A 113 -2.51 -23.55 14.46
C GLU A 113 -2.40 -23.93 15.95
N ASP A 114 -1.89 -23.02 16.78
CA ASP A 114 -1.86 -23.19 18.23
C ASP A 114 -3.00 -22.40 18.89
N ALA A 115 -3.83 -23.10 19.67
CA ALA A 115 -4.93 -22.52 20.45
C ALA A 115 -4.59 -22.30 21.93
N SER A 116 -3.36 -22.63 22.35
CA SER A 116 -2.94 -22.61 23.76
C SER A 116 -2.78 -21.19 24.34
N GLY A 117 -2.64 -20.18 23.47
CA GLY A 117 -2.33 -18.81 23.87
C GLY A 117 -0.86 -18.59 24.23
N GLY A 118 0.01 -19.57 23.98
CA GLY A 118 1.46 -19.45 24.10
C GLY A 118 2.11 -18.62 22.99
N PRO A 119 3.44 -18.41 23.06
CA PRO A 119 4.19 -17.79 21.98
C PRO A 119 4.06 -18.58 20.67
N VAL A 120 3.83 -17.88 19.55
CA VAL A 120 3.69 -18.46 18.21
C VAL A 120 4.57 -17.71 17.22
N ASP A 121 4.92 -18.35 16.10
CA ASP A 121 5.74 -17.74 15.04
C ASP A 121 4.98 -16.63 14.31
N ILE A 122 3.67 -16.82 14.08
CA ILE A 122 2.82 -15.87 13.35
C ILE A 122 1.56 -15.63 14.18
N LEU A 123 1.51 -14.47 14.85
CA LEU A 123 0.33 -14.00 15.57
C LEU A 123 -0.56 -13.18 14.65
N ILE A 124 -1.75 -13.69 14.34
CA ILE A 124 -2.76 -12.92 13.60
C ILE A 124 -3.64 -12.19 14.60
N ARG A 125 -3.67 -10.87 14.47
CA ARG A 125 -4.51 -9.99 15.26
C ARG A 125 -5.12 -8.93 14.36
N TRP A 126 -6.18 -8.32 14.85
CA TRP A 126 -6.84 -7.21 14.24
C TRP A 126 -7.04 -6.17 15.35
N GLY A 127 -6.93 -4.88 15.06
CA GLY A 127 -7.11 -3.85 16.09
C GLY A 127 -8.33 -2.99 15.90
#